data_AF-A0A943S6C6-F1
#
_entry.id   AF-A0A943S6C6-F1
#
_cell.length_a   1.000
_cell.length_b   1.000
_cell.length_c   1.000
_cell.angle_alpha   90.00
_cell.angle_beta   90.00
_cell.angle_gamma   90.00
#
_symmetry.space_group_name_H-M   'P 1'
#
loop_
_entity.id
_entity.type
_entity.pdbx_description
1 polymer ?
#
loop_
_entity_poly.entity_id
_entity_poly.type
_entity_poly.pdbx_seq_one_letter_code
_entity_poly.pdbx_strand_id
1 'polypeptide(L)'
;MNIKKFLAVILVTIIAITVFAGCDVITKNEERDYNQSLATVKYAGLTSTVTKGEFNESFNSLAYYYVYYYGYTVDEAASSILDSLAQRKLLILYVRDEIAKSQGVANTTAVADLLNAVEKNEAVKSANESMAKWYKQVFEELWKEANSTDDTTDDTKDDDKVDETDKIAARPTRPDKAEAEVDYNAELKPEDAEIKFFEKAKKDLYTAKEWEELNKVEGKVDYVDKALNELKKQLADNYKSYDYYLNSAYETQLISKYKRELGKDFNPDDAAIKSEYDRYVSLNKEKFSIETKANYKSAISSSLTNTVYHPTSEHGYGYVFNILFKFSNDQSTELKNFTAGQPDKTIVEKYREQLANKIEVMKSNPDYDPDEVCEECEKAQKDNKDPNKYCTKEKCNARPYEVDSEGNIKKYKVMDVINELTAKLDAATSFEAKREIATQYVYMVNDDTGMYNTSSNNAITGNGNGYLISPHEDDKTYVEEFSKKGRELVKNGLGSYGWCVTDYGIHFMFVSYIPYDTTVSGVADDLIPLKYIVYYGREDDENDKNKTLRDVIVQDLKSKNTEARYQIAAQNAIAANKDNSISRNKKVWEKTVKELKKSLGVKD
;
A
#
# COMPACT_ATOMS: atom_id res chain seq x y z
N MET A 1 0.08 -29.74 5.79
CA MET A 1 -1.29 -29.23 5.99
C MET A 1 -1.21 -27.71 5.99
N ASN A 2 -1.84 -27.05 5.01
CA ASN A 2 -1.49 -25.70 4.56
C ASN A 2 -2.09 -24.60 5.47
N ILE A 3 -1.24 -23.99 6.31
CA ILE A 3 -1.57 -22.90 7.27
C ILE A 3 -2.26 -21.69 6.62
N LYS A 4 -2.08 -21.48 5.31
CA LYS A 4 -2.73 -20.38 4.57
C LYS A 4 -4.22 -20.58 4.31
N LYS A 5 -4.73 -21.82 4.27
CA LYS A 5 -6.17 -22.10 4.10
C LYS A 5 -6.94 -21.98 5.42
N PHE A 6 -6.27 -22.08 6.57
CA PHE A 6 -6.92 -21.93 7.89
C PHE A 6 -7.13 -20.46 8.30
N LEU A 7 -6.24 -19.56 7.88
CA LEU A 7 -6.38 -18.11 8.14
C LEU A 7 -7.43 -17.44 7.23
N ALA A 8 -7.58 -17.90 5.99
CA ALA A 8 -8.62 -17.41 5.08
C ALA A 8 -10.04 -17.84 5.54
N VAL A 9 -10.17 -19.00 6.18
CA VAL A 9 -11.45 -19.48 6.73
C VAL A 9 -11.83 -18.72 8.01
N ILE A 10 -10.88 -18.31 8.85
CA ILE A 10 -11.16 -17.55 10.08
C ILE A 10 -11.66 -16.12 9.77
N LEU A 11 -11.29 -15.52 8.64
CA LEU A 11 -11.84 -14.23 8.22
C LEU A 11 -13.21 -14.33 7.51
N VAL A 12 -13.56 -15.53 7.01
CA VAL A 12 -14.80 -15.81 6.28
C VAL A 12 -15.89 -16.47 7.17
N THR A 13 -15.53 -17.04 8.31
CA THR A 13 -16.51 -17.65 9.25
C THR A 13 -17.04 -16.68 10.31
N ILE A 14 -16.67 -15.39 10.26
CA ILE A 14 -17.16 -14.37 11.23
C ILE A 14 -18.55 -13.82 10.85
N ILE A 15 -19.11 -14.17 9.69
CA ILE A 15 -20.45 -13.72 9.25
C ILE A 15 -21.49 -14.86 9.17
N ALA A 16 -21.12 -16.12 9.38
CA ALA A 16 -22.06 -17.24 9.30
C ALA A 16 -21.98 -18.20 10.51
N ILE A 17 -23.11 -18.29 11.24
CA ILE A 17 -23.56 -19.35 12.16
C ILE A 17 -23.17 -19.22 13.64
N THR A 18 -24.10 -18.68 14.44
CA THR A 18 -24.57 -19.35 15.66
C THR A 18 -26.10 -19.28 15.77
N VAL A 19 -26.81 -20.04 14.94
CA VAL A 19 -28.18 -20.45 15.27
C VAL A 19 -28.08 -21.74 16.09
N PHE A 20 -27.97 -21.61 17.42
CA PHE A 20 -28.31 -22.73 18.30
C PHE A 20 -29.80 -22.65 18.59
N ALA A 21 -30.57 -23.45 17.84
CA ALA A 21 -31.91 -23.83 18.23
C ALA A 21 -31.84 -24.68 19.51
N GLY A 22 -32.27 -24.09 20.62
CA GLY A 22 -32.70 -24.79 21.83
C GLY A 22 -34.04 -24.20 22.23
N CYS A 23 -35.10 -25.01 22.23
CA CYS A 23 -36.44 -24.60 22.65
C CYS A 23 -36.40 -24.14 24.11
N ASP A 24 -36.50 -22.84 24.35
CA ASP A 24 -36.88 -22.26 25.63
C ASP A 24 -37.96 -21.19 25.39
N VAL A 25 -39.00 -21.25 26.22
CA VAL A 25 -40.28 -20.51 26.14
C VAL A 25 -40.15 -19.00 26.42
N ILE A 26 -38.96 -18.43 26.25
CA ILE A 26 -38.70 -16.98 26.21
C ILE A 26 -37.65 -16.76 25.11
N THR A 27 -38.06 -16.27 23.94
CA THR A 27 -37.12 -15.86 22.90
C THR A 27 -36.22 -14.74 23.44
N LYS A 28 -34.91 -15.00 23.48
CA LYS A 28 -33.91 -14.00 23.85
C LYS A 28 -33.98 -12.88 22.82
N ASN A 29 -34.30 -11.65 23.26
CA ASN A 29 -34.17 -10.48 22.39
C ASN A 29 -32.66 -10.19 22.23
N GLU A 30 -32.12 -10.55 21.07
CA GLU A 30 -30.69 -10.49 20.78
C GLU A 30 -30.17 -9.04 20.63
N GLU A 31 -30.97 -8.13 20.08
CA GLU A 31 -30.65 -6.68 20.04
C GLU A 31 -30.51 -6.12 21.46
N ARG A 32 -31.47 -6.46 22.34
CA ARG A 32 -31.42 -6.08 23.76
C ARG A 32 -30.22 -6.70 24.46
N ASP A 33 -29.77 -7.88 24.05
CA ASP A 33 -28.59 -8.53 24.61
C ASP A 33 -27.29 -7.86 24.13
N TYR A 34 -27.19 -7.55 22.84
CA TYR A 34 -26.08 -6.80 22.24
C TYR A 34 -25.89 -5.45 22.92
N ASN A 35 -27.00 -4.71 23.12
CA ASN A 35 -27.02 -3.37 23.69
C ASN A 35 -26.91 -3.31 25.23
N GLN A 36 -26.68 -4.44 25.92
CA GLN A 36 -26.46 -4.41 27.37
C GLN A 36 -25.19 -3.62 27.71
N SER A 37 -25.33 -2.62 28.59
CA SER A 37 -24.19 -1.86 29.12
C SER A 37 -23.31 -2.75 30.01
N LEU A 38 -22.08 -3.00 29.58
CA LEU A 38 -21.03 -3.64 30.37
C LEU A 38 -20.27 -2.62 31.21
N ALA A 39 -20.05 -1.43 30.68
CA ALA A 39 -19.46 -0.32 31.39
C ALA A 39 -20.09 1.01 30.93
N THR A 40 -20.31 1.92 31.87
CA THR A 40 -20.72 3.30 31.59
C THR A 40 -19.55 4.22 31.89
N VAL A 41 -19.27 5.12 30.95
CA VAL A 41 -18.18 6.09 31.02
C VAL A 41 -18.77 7.49 31.07
N LYS A 42 -18.40 8.28 32.08
CA LYS A 42 -18.89 9.66 32.28
C LYS A 42 -17.73 10.63 32.38
N TYR A 43 -17.76 11.70 31.62
CA TYR A 43 -16.73 12.74 31.65
C TYR A 43 -17.32 14.09 31.28
N ALA A 44 -17.03 15.14 32.06
CA ALA A 44 -17.50 16.52 31.81
C ALA A 44 -19.02 16.63 31.49
N GLY A 45 -19.85 15.83 32.15
CA GLY A 45 -21.31 15.78 31.90
C GLY A 45 -21.73 14.94 30.68
N LEU A 46 -20.78 14.48 29.87
CA LEU A 46 -21.00 13.53 28.78
C LEU A 46 -21.07 12.10 29.30
N THR A 47 -21.79 11.24 28.59
CA THR A 47 -21.92 9.81 28.91
C THR A 47 -21.73 8.97 27.65
N SER A 48 -21.00 7.88 27.78
CA SER A 48 -20.87 6.81 26.78
C SER A 48 -20.95 5.45 27.46
N THR A 49 -21.14 4.39 26.67
CA THR A 49 -21.31 3.03 27.15
C THR A 49 -20.48 2.08 26.30
N VAL A 50 -19.87 1.08 26.94
CA VAL A 50 -19.36 -0.12 26.26
C VAL A 50 -20.46 -1.16 26.28
N THR A 51 -20.93 -1.56 25.09
CA THR A 51 -21.98 -2.57 24.97
C THR A 51 -21.40 -3.98 24.99
N LYS A 52 -22.25 -4.98 25.26
CA LYS A 52 -21.87 -6.39 25.18
C LYS A 52 -21.44 -6.79 23.76
N GLY A 53 -22.11 -6.23 22.76
CA GLY A 53 -21.77 -6.39 21.35
C GLY A 53 -20.35 -5.96 21.01
N GLU A 54 -20.02 -4.69 21.32
CA GLU A 54 -18.67 -4.12 21.10
C GLU A 54 -17.58 -4.95 21.80
N PHE A 55 -17.87 -5.41 23.02
CA PHE A 55 -16.97 -6.28 23.76
C PHE A 55 -16.75 -7.63 23.08
N ASN A 56 -17.82 -8.32 22.68
CA ASN A 56 -17.71 -9.65 22.05
C ASN A 56 -16.94 -9.58 20.73
N GLU A 57 -17.20 -8.57 19.91
CA GLU A 57 -16.48 -8.34 18.65
C GLU A 57 -14.98 -8.12 18.90
N SER A 58 -14.66 -7.26 19.88
CA SER A 58 -13.27 -6.98 20.26
C SER A 58 -12.60 -8.20 20.88
N PHE A 59 -13.31 -8.97 21.69
CA PHE A 59 -12.81 -10.20 22.29
C PHE A 59 -12.48 -11.24 21.22
N ASN A 60 -13.39 -11.49 20.28
CA ASN A 60 -13.19 -12.45 19.20
C ASN A 60 -11.98 -12.08 18.31
N SER A 61 -11.71 -10.78 18.14
CA SER A 61 -10.57 -10.30 17.36
C SER A 61 -9.25 -10.31 18.14
N LEU A 62 -9.25 -9.94 19.42
CA LEU A 62 -8.03 -9.61 20.16
C LEU A 62 -7.64 -10.65 21.22
N ALA A 63 -8.56 -11.46 21.72
CA ALA A 63 -8.29 -12.33 22.88
C ALA A 63 -7.19 -13.36 22.60
N TYR A 64 -7.13 -13.90 21.38
CA TYR A 64 -6.05 -14.81 20.96
C TYR A 64 -4.67 -14.19 21.20
N TYR A 65 -4.50 -12.90 20.90
CA TYR A 65 -3.23 -12.21 21.07
C TYR A 65 -2.83 -12.12 22.55
N TYR A 66 -3.77 -11.75 23.42
CA TYR A 66 -3.53 -11.69 24.88
C TYR A 66 -3.19 -13.05 25.48
N VAL A 67 -3.95 -14.09 25.12
CA VAL A 67 -3.74 -15.44 25.66
C VAL A 67 -2.44 -16.04 25.16
N TYR A 68 -2.17 -15.94 23.85
CA TYR A 68 -1.03 -16.62 23.24
C TYR A 68 0.30 -15.90 23.50
N TYR A 69 0.35 -14.57 23.39
CA TYR A 69 1.61 -13.82 23.49
C TYR A 69 1.90 -13.27 24.89
N TYR A 70 0.87 -12.99 25.70
CA TYR A 70 1.06 -12.45 27.07
C TYR A 70 0.74 -13.47 28.15
N GLY A 71 0.31 -14.68 27.79
CA GLY A 71 0.01 -15.76 28.72
C GLY A 71 -1.22 -15.48 29.60
N TYR A 72 -2.11 -14.58 29.17
CA TYR A 72 -3.29 -14.21 29.95
C TYR A 72 -4.28 -15.37 29.98
N THR A 73 -4.97 -15.53 31.11
CA THR A 73 -6.20 -16.32 31.19
C THR A 73 -7.32 -15.65 30.39
N VAL A 74 -8.38 -16.40 30.09
CA VAL A 74 -9.58 -15.86 29.42
C VAL A 74 -10.18 -14.70 30.23
N ASP A 75 -10.15 -14.77 31.56
CA ASP A 75 -10.67 -13.71 32.44
C ASP A 75 -9.83 -12.43 32.41
N GLU A 76 -8.51 -12.58 32.41
CA GLU A 76 -7.57 -11.46 32.30
C GLU A 76 -7.66 -10.80 30.93
N ALA A 77 -7.75 -11.59 29.86
CA ALA A 77 -7.96 -11.09 28.50
C ALA A 77 -9.30 -10.36 28.38
N ALA A 78 -10.39 -10.95 28.88
CA ALA A 78 -11.71 -10.33 28.88
C ALA A 78 -11.72 -9.00 29.65
N SER A 79 -11.16 -8.98 30.86
CA SER A 79 -11.10 -7.77 31.68
C SER A 79 -10.27 -6.68 31.02
N SER A 80 -9.13 -7.03 30.44
CA SER A 80 -8.23 -6.08 29.76
C SER A 80 -8.88 -5.47 28.52
N ILE A 81 -9.64 -6.26 27.76
CA ILE A 81 -10.36 -5.79 26.58
C ILE A 81 -11.50 -4.85 26.99
N LEU A 82 -12.29 -5.19 28.02
CA LEU A 82 -13.33 -4.29 28.53
C LEU A 82 -12.73 -2.96 29.02
N ASP A 83 -11.61 -3.01 29.74
CA ASP A 83 -10.92 -1.80 30.21
C ASP A 83 -10.40 -0.95 29.07
N SER A 84 -9.79 -1.56 28.06
CA SER A 84 -9.32 -0.86 26.87
C SER A 84 -10.47 -0.15 26.13
N LEU A 85 -11.61 -0.82 25.97
CA LEU A 85 -12.81 -0.22 25.37
C LEU A 85 -13.32 0.96 26.20
N ALA A 86 -13.42 0.81 27.53
CA ALA A 86 -13.89 1.88 28.40
C ALA A 86 -12.93 3.09 28.42
N GLN A 87 -11.62 2.83 28.43
CA GLN A 87 -10.59 3.88 28.33
C GLN A 87 -10.62 4.59 26.98
N ARG A 88 -10.85 3.87 25.87
CA ARG A 88 -11.05 4.48 24.55
C ARG A 88 -12.26 5.40 24.53
N LYS A 89 -13.41 4.97 25.09
CA LYS A 89 -14.60 5.82 25.21
C LYS A 89 -14.33 7.05 26.08
N LEU A 90 -13.61 6.91 27.19
CA LEU A 90 -13.20 8.03 28.05
C LEU A 90 -12.35 9.04 27.27
N LEU A 91 -11.38 8.56 26.49
CA LEU A 91 -10.52 9.41 25.69
C LEU A 91 -11.30 10.19 24.62
N ILE A 92 -12.27 9.56 23.97
CA ILE A 92 -13.14 10.25 23.00
C ILE A 92 -13.95 11.36 23.68
N LEU A 93 -14.52 11.10 24.87
CA LEU A 93 -15.25 12.12 25.63
C LEU A 93 -14.33 13.27 26.07
N TYR A 94 -13.11 12.95 26.50
CA TYR A 94 -12.08 13.94 26.85
C TYR A 94 -11.72 14.82 25.65
N VAL A 95 -11.38 14.22 24.51
CA VAL A 95 -11.02 14.94 23.29
C VAL A 95 -12.17 15.83 22.81
N ARG A 96 -13.42 15.34 22.88
CA ARG A 96 -14.62 16.12 22.54
C ARG A 96 -14.74 17.37 23.41
N ASP A 97 -14.54 17.23 24.71
CA ASP A 97 -14.58 18.35 25.65
C ASP A 97 -13.47 19.37 25.36
N GLU A 98 -12.24 18.93 25.11
CA GLU A 98 -11.11 19.81 24.79
C GLU A 98 -11.29 20.56 23.47
N ILE A 99 -11.74 19.88 22.41
CA ILE A 99 -12.04 20.53 21.13
C ILE A 99 -13.20 21.52 21.27
N ALA A 100 -14.28 21.14 21.95
CA ALA A 100 -15.41 22.04 22.16
C ALA A 100 -15.02 23.32 22.92
N LYS A 101 -14.20 23.20 23.98
CA LYS A 101 -13.63 24.35 24.69
C LYS A 101 -12.81 25.25 23.77
N SER A 102 -11.94 24.66 22.94
CA SER A 102 -11.11 25.42 21.99
C SER A 102 -11.92 26.21 20.96
N GLN A 103 -13.11 25.70 20.61
CA GLN A 103 -14.03 26.34 19.67
C GLN A 103 -15.06 27.27 20.35
N GLY A 104 -15.09 27.32 21.69
CA GLY A 104 -16.05 28.13 22.44
C GLY A 104 -17.50 27.62 22.36
N VAL A 105 -17.70 26.31 22.12
CA VAL A 105 -19.02 25.68 22.01
C VAL A 105 -19.27 24.70 23.18
N ALA A 106 -20.52 24.29 23.37
CA ALA A 106 -20.85 23.29 24.38
C ALA A 106 -20.22 21.94 24.04
N ASN A 107 -19.72 21.21 25.03
CA ASN A 107 -19.18 19.85 24.82
C ASN A 107 -20.25 18.83 24.42
N THR A 108 -21.53 19.15 24.59
CA THR A 108 -22.69 18.38 24.11
C THR A 108 -22.97 18.54 22.62
N THR A 109 -22.30 19.48 21.93
CA THR A 109 -22.36 19.63 20.45
C THR A 109 -22.01 18.31 19.77
N ALA A 110 -22.76 17.91 18.75
CA ALA A 110 -22.54 16.66 18.04
C ALA A 110 -21.10 16.59 17.49
N VAL A 111 -20.49 15.41 17.51
CA VAL A 111 -19.07 15.25 17.10
C VAL A 111 -18.84 15.78 15.68
N ALA A 112 -19.76 15.50 14.76
CA ALA A 112 -19.71 16.03 13.41
C ALA A 112 -19.60 17.57 13.41
N ASP A 113 -20.34 18.28 14.25
CA ASP A 113 -20.36 19.75 14.29
C ASP A 113 -19.11 20.37 14.94
N LEU A 114 -18.25 19.55 15.56
CA LEU A 114 -16.91 19.95 16.01
C LEU A 114 -15.85 19.84 14.90
N LEU A 115 -16.22 19.25 13.75
CA LEU A 115 -15.36 19.07 12.58
C LEU A 115 -15.69 20.12 11.50
N ASN A 116 -14.67 20.55 10.76
CA ASN A 116 -14.85 21.39 9.58
C ASN A 116 -15.34 20.55 8.38
N ALA A 117 -15.65 21.21 7.25
CA ALA A 117 -16.21 20.55 6.08
C ALA A 117 -15.28 19.47 5.49
N VAL A 118 -13.98 19.75 5.39
CA VAL A 118 -12.98 18.79 4.89
C VAL A 118 -12.86 17.58 5.83
N GLU A 119 -12.78 17.80 7.14
CA GLU A 119 -12.74 16.74 8.16
C GLU A 119 -13.99 15.86 8.13
N LYS A 120 -15.17 16.46 7.91
CA LYS A 120 -16.42 15.69 7.70
C LYS A 120 -16.34 14.85 6.42
N ASN A 121 -15.83 15.42 5.34
CA ASN A 121 -15.67 14.73 4.06
C ASN A 121 -14.79 13.48 4.19
N GLU A 122 -13.64 13.62 4.87
CA GLU A 122 -12.72 12.51 5.14
C GLU A 122 -13.36 11.41 6.02
N ALA A 123 -14.24 11.77 6.95
CA ALA A 123 -15.02 10.77 7.69
C ALA A 123 -16.02 10.02 6.78
N VAL A 124 -16.67 10.72 5.84
CA VAL A 124 -17.58 10.08 4.86
C VAL A 124 -16.79 9.16 3.93
N LYS A 125 -15.63 9.57 3.41
CA LYS A 125 -14.74 8.72 2.60
C LYS A 125 -14.36 7.44 3.35
N SER A 126 -13.87 7.56 4.59
CA SER A 126 -13.48 6.41 5.41
C SER A 126 -14.64 5.44 5.69
N ALA A 127 -15.84 5.98 5.98
CA ALA A 127 -17.04 5.17 6.15
C ALA A 127 -17.44 4.47 4.83
N ASN A 128 -17.37 5.18 3.70
CA ASN A 128 -17.68 4.67 2.38
C ASN A 128 -16.71 3.56 1.94
N GLU A 129 -15.41 3.70 2.20
CA GLU A 129 -14.41 2.67 1.92
C GLU A 129 -14.73 1.35 2.64
N SER A 130 -15.12 1.46 3.91
CA SER A 130 -15.54 0.30 4.71
C SER A 130 -16.79 -0.36 4.11
N MET A 131 -17.80 0.43 3.74
CA MET A 131 -19.02 -0.09 3.10
C MET A 131 -18.73 -0.71 1.73
N ALA A 132 -17.90 -0.07 0.91
CA ALA A 132 -17.56 -0.53 -0.43
C ALA A 132 -16.86 -1.90 -0.37
N LYS A 133 -15.98 -2.11 0.61
CA LYS A 133 -15.32 -3.39 0.84
C LYS A 133 -16.33 -4.49 1.19
N TRP A 134 -17.24 -4.24 2.14
CA TRP A 134 -18.26 -5.22 2.51
C TRP A 134 -19.26 -5.47 1.39
N TYR A 135 -19.68 -4.41 0.70
CA TYR A 135 -20.54 -4.49 -0.47
C TYR A 135 -19.96 -5.40 -1.54
N LYS A 136 -18.67 -5.21 -1.88
CA LYS A 136 -18.00 -6.03 -2.90
C LYS A 136 -17.98 -7.51 -2.51
N GLN A 137 -17.74 -7.81 -1.23
CA GLN A 137 -17.81 -9.18 -0.71
C GLN A 137 -19.21 -9.78 -0.86
N VAL A 138 -20.24 -9.08 -0.37
CA VAL A 138 -21.65 -9.53 -0.48
C VAL A 138 -22.06 -9.71 -1.94
N PHE A 139 -21.69 -8.78 -2.81
CA PHE A 139 -21.99 -8.86 -4.24
C PHE A 139 -21.36 -10.08 -4.90
N GLU A 140 -20.07 -10.33 -4.63
CA GLU A 140 -19.35 -11.49 -5.18
C GLU A 140 -19.91 -12.82 -4.65
N GLU A 141 -20.30 -12.89 -3.37
CA GLU A 141 -20.92 -14.08 -2.77
C GLU A 141 -22.27 -14.39 -3.40
N LEU A 142 -23.19 -13.42 -3.45
CA LEU A 142 -24.51 -13.60 -4.06
C LEU A 142 -24.42 -13.98 -5.55
N TRP A 143 -23.49 -13.36 -6.28
CA TRP A 143 -23.26 -13.69 -7.68
C TRP A 143 -22.71 -15.11 -7.86
N LYS A 144 -21.78 -15.54 -7.00
CA LYS A 144 -21.24 -16.91 -7.02
C LYS A 144 -22.28 -17.94 -6.66
N GLU A 145 -23.06 -17.74 -5.60
CA GLU A 145 -24.10 -18.69 -5.17
C GLU A 145 -25.16 -18.90 -6.26
N ALA A 146 -25.59 -17.84 -6.94
CA ALA A 146 -26.60 -17.93 -7.97
C ALA A 146 -26.12 -18.58 -9.28
N ASN A 147 -24.81 -18.58 -9.53
CA ASN A 147 -24.19 -19.09 -10.75
C ASN A 147 -23.24 -20.26 -10.50
N SER A 148 -23.21 -20.80 -9.28
CA SER A 148 -22.49 -22.01 -8.95
C SER A 148 -23.30 -23.19 -9.47
N THR A 149 -22.83 -23.83 -10.55
CA THR A 149 -23.30 -25.15 -10.92
C THR A 149 -22.82 -26.12 -9.86
N ASP A 150 -23.73 -26.54 -8.99
CA ASP A 150 -23.52 -27.63 -8.03
C ASP A 150 -23.23 -28.91 -8.83
N ASP A 151 -21.96 -29.29 -8.95
CA ASP A 151 -21.60 -30.64 -9.36
C ASP A 151 -20.42 -31.11 -8.51
N THR A 152 -20.75 -31.96 -7.53
CA THR A 152 -19.79 -32.87 -6.90
C THR A 152 -19.21 -33.78 -7.97
N THR A 153 -18.09 -33.40 -8.59
CA THR A 153 -17.22 -34.35 -9.29
C THR A 153 -15.76 -34.07 -8.97
N ASP A 154 -15.13 -35.12 -8.45
CA ASP A 154 -13.72 -35.41 -8.31
C ASP A 154 -12.80 -34.56 -9.20
N ASP A 155 -11.86 -33.85 -8.57
CA ASP A 155 -10.79 -33.05 -9.17
C ASP A 155 -9.82 -33.96 -9.96
N THR A 156 -10.24 -34.44 -11.12
CA THR A 156 -9.35 -34.87 -12.21
C THR A 156 -10.03 -34.64 -13.55
N LYS A 157 -10.07 -33.38 -13.99
CA LYS A 157 -10.08 -33.08 -15.42
C LYS A 157 -9.07 -31.97 -15.67
N ASP A 158 -8.04 -32.36 -16.43
CA ASP A 158 -7.23 -31.50 -17.27
C ASP A 158 -8.08 -30.32 -17.74
N ASP A 159 -7.68 -29.11 -17.36
CA ASP A 159 -8.12 -27.90 -18.03
C ASP A 159 -7.65 -28.02 -19.48
N ASP A 160 -8.60 -28.42 -20.32
CA ASP A 160 -8.48 -28.40 -21.76
C ASP A 160 -7.92 -27.04 -22.17
N LYS A 161 -6.76 -27.14 -22.83
CA LYS A 161 -6.11 -26.09 -23.59
C LYS A 161 -7.15 -25.24 -24.32
N VAL A 162 -7.45 -24.08 -23.76
CA VAL A 162 -7.70 -22.91 -24.59
C VAL A 162 -6.39 -22.66 -25.31
N ASP A 163 -6.46 -22.61 -26.63
CA ASP A 163 -5.36 -22.24 -27.50
C ASP A 163 -4.89 -20.82 -27.16
N GLU A 164 -3.99 -20.70 -26.17
CA GLU A 164 -3.29 -19.47 -25.75
C GLU A 164 -2.18 -19.09 -26.74
N THR A 165 -2.42 -19.25 -28.04
CA THR A 165 -1.57 -18.62 -29.04
C THR A 165 -1.87 -17.11 -29.08
N ASP A 166 -0.90 -16.34 -28.59
CA ASP A 166 -0.62 -14.94 -28.95
C ASP A 166 -1.45 -13.78 -28.35
N LYS A 167 -1.85 -13.83 -27.07
CA LYS A 167 -2.11 -12.57 -26.34
C LYS A 167 -0.81 -12.05 -25.72
N ILE A 168 -0.14 -11.14 -26.42
CA ILE A 168 1.00 -10.41 -25.86
C ILE A 168 0.50 -9.59 -24.66
N ALA A 169 0.88 -9.99 -23.45
CA ALA A 169 0.48 -9.28 -22.22
C ALA A 169 0.99 -7.83 -22.24
N ALA A 170 0.17 -6.88 -21.80
CA ALA A 170 0.60 -5.51 -21.60
C ALA A 170 1.64 -5.43 -20.47
N ARG A 171 2.63 -4.53 -20.62
CA ARG A 171 3.54 -4.20 -19.51
C ARG A 171 2.81 -3.38 -18.45
N PRO A 172 3.31 -3.34 -17.19
CA PRO A 172 2.77 -2.45 -16.17
C PRO A 172 2.72 -1.00 -16.67
N THR A 173 1.63 -0.30 -16.37
CA THR A 173 1.53 1.14 -16.59
C THR A 173 2.30 1.89 -15.51
N ARG A 174 2.74 3.10 -15.85
CA ARG A 174 3.37 3.97 -14.86
C ARG A 174 2.32 4.41 -13.84
N PRO A 175 2.59 4.35 -12.52
CA PRO A 175 1.68 4.89 -11.52
C PRO A 175 1.39 6.38 -11.73
N ASP A 176 0.18 6.77 -11.35
CA ASP A 176 -0.26 8.15 -11.33
C ASP A 176 0.61 9.02 -10.41
N LYS A 177 0.47 10.34 -10.58
CA LYS A 177 1.10 11.33 -9.71
C LYS A 177 0.64 11.13 -8.25
N ALA A 178 1.51 11.47 -7.31
CA ALA A 178 1.21 11.39 -5.89
C ALA A 178 -0.01 12.25 -5.56
N GLU A 179 -0.93 11.65 -4.79
CA GLU A 179 -2.09 12.37 -4.27
C GLU A 179 -1.63 13.50 -3.34
N ALA A 180 -2.30 14.64 -3.42
CA ALA A 180 -2.02 15.76 -2.54
C ALA A 180 -2.34 15.37 -1.09
N GLU A 181 -1.49 15.76 -0.15
CA GLU A 181 -1.85 15.70 1.26
C GLU A 181 -3.12 16.54 1.49
N VAL A 182 -4.04 16.02 2.30
CA VAL A 182 -5.31 16.69 2.58
C VAL A 182 -5.05 18.01 3.31
N ASP A 183 -5.37 19.13 2.66
CA ASP A 183 -5.39 20.44 3.32
C ASP A 183 -6.68 20.60 4.13
N TYR A 184 -6.59 20.31 5.42
CA TYR A 184 -7.70 20.46 6.36
C TYR A 184 -8.13 21.91 6.60
N ASN A 185 -7.40 22.92 6.09
CA ASN A 185 -7.77 24.33 6.17
C ASN A 185 -8.41 24.86 4.88
N ALA A 186 -8.42 24.06 3.81
CA ALA A 186 -9.02 24.45 2.55
C ALA A 186 -10.56 24.52 2.63
N GLU A 187 -11.15 25.29 1.71
CA GLU A 187 -12.59 25.25 1.48
C GLU A 187 -12.95 23.97 0.72
N LEU A 188 -13.92 23.20 1.24
CA LEU A 188 -14.44 22.03 0.53
C LEU A 188 -15.36 22.50 -0.59
N LYS A 189 -14.96 22.25 -1.84
CA LYS A 189 -15.80 22.56 -2.99
C LYS A 189 -16.95 21.55 -3.10
N PRO A 190 -18.16 21.95 -3.53
CA PRO A 190 -19.30 21.04 -3.66
C PRO A 190 -19.04 19.80 -4.53
N GLU A 191 -18.23 19.94 -5.58
CA GLU A 191 -17.82 18.86 -6.47
C GLU A 191 -16.90 17.81 -5.82
N ASP A 192 -16.17 18.20 -4.78
CA ASP A 192 -15.24 17.33 -4.03
C ASP A 192 -15.92 16.68 -2.80
N ALA A 193 -17.19 17.02 -2.55
CA ALA A 193 -17.96 16.51 -1.43
C ALA A 193 -18.45 15.08 -1.71
N GLU A 194 -18.01 14.17 -0.85
CA GLU A 194 -18.31 12.76 -0.92
C GLU A 194 -19.78 12.49 -0.54
N ILE A 195 -20.50 11.78 -1.42
CA ILE A 195 -21.87 11.32 -1.16
C ILE A 195 -21.82 10.05 -0.32
N LYS A 196 -22.68 9.94 0.70
CA LYS A 196 -22.75 8.74 1.56
C LYS A 196 -23.05 7.50 0.73
N PHE A 197 -22.41 6.38 1.08
CA PHE A 197 -22.42 5.15 0.28
C PHE A 197 -23.79 4.70 -0.22
N PHE A 198 -24.80 4.62 0.66
CA PHE A 198 -26.15 4.16 0.30
C PHE A 198 -27.00 5.22 -0.41
N GLU A 199 -26.51 6.46 -0.52
CA GLU A 199 -27.14 7.58 -1.22
C GLU A 199 -26.54 7.78 -2.62
N LYS A 200 -25.40 7.15 -2.91
CA LYS A 200 -24.77 7.16 -4.24
C LYS A 200 -25.70 6.54 -5.29
N ALA A 201 -25.65 7.07 -6.51
CA ALA A 201 -26.29 6.37 -7.62
C ALA A 201 -25.58 5.03 -7.84
N LYS A 202 -26.31 4.02 -8.29
CA LYS A 202 -25.77 2.65 -8.48
C LYS A 202 -24.49 2.62 -9.32
N LYS A 203 -24.46 3.42 -10.38
CA LYS A 203 -23.30 3.55 -11.27
C LYS A 203 -22.06 4.14 -10.56
N ASP A 204 -22.25 4.96 -9.53
CA ASP A 204 -21.18 5.64 -8.79
C ASP A 204 -20.59 4.75 -7.68
N LEU A 205 -21.12 3.53 -7.49
CA LEU A 205 -20.52 2.48 -6.66
C LEU A 205 -19.36 1.76 -7.37
N TYR A 206 -19.21 2.03 -8.65
CA TYR A 206 -18.29 1.36 -9.56
C TYR A 206 -17.50 2.42 -10.32
N THR A 207 -16.29 2.06 -10.75
CA THR A 207 -15.65 2.80 -11.84
C THR A 207 -16.50 2.71 -13.10
N ALA A 208 -16.36 3.66 -14.03
CA ALA A 208 -17.07 3.62 -15.31
C ALA A 208 -16.90 2.27 -16.03
N LYS A 209 -15.67 1.73 -15.98
CA LYS A 209 -15.31 0.40 -16.49
C LYS A 209 -16.04 -0.74 -15.76
N GLU A 210 -15.95 -0.79 -14.42
CA GLU A 210 -16.60 -1.86 -13.65
C GLU A 210 -18.10 -1.87 -13.90
N TRP A 211 -18.71 -0.69 -14.03
CA TRP A 211 -20.12 -0.57 -14.39
C TRP A 211 -20.41 -1.12 -15.79
N GLU A 212 -19.60 -0.79 -16.79
CA GLU A 212 -19.76 -1.31 -18.16
C GLU A 212 -19.62 -2.83 -18.20
N GLU A 213 -18.57 -3.38 -17.59
CA GLU A 213 -18.31 -4.83 -17.51
C GLU A 213 -19.44 -5.58 -16.79
N LEU A 214 -20.00 -4.97 -15.75
CA LEU A 214 -21.12 -5.53 -15.01
C LEU A 214 -22.41 -5.54 -15.86
N ASN A 215 -22.57 -4.63 -16.83
CA ASN A 215 -23.68 -4.64 -17.79
C ASN A 215 -23.47 -5.61 -18.98
N LYS A 216 -22.23 -6.07 -19.25
CA LYS A 216 -21.95 -7.07 -20.30
C LYS A 216 -22.44 -8.47 -19.93
N VAL A 217 -22.57 -8.76 -18.63
CA VAL A 217 -23.04 -10.05 -18.14
C VAL A 217 -24.53 -9.98 -17.85
N GLU A 218 -25.32 -10.72 -18.63
CA GLU A 218 -26.78 -10.74 -18.51
C GLU A 218 -27.20 -11.08 -17.07
N GLY A 219 -28.09 -10.26 -16.50
CA GLY A 219 -28.61 -10.42 -15.14
C GLY A 219 -27.66 -10.05 -13.99
N LYS A 220 -26.38 -9.71 -14.25
CA LYS A 220 -25.42 -9.36 -13.19
C LYS A 220 -25.71 -8.00 -12.56
N VAL A 221 -26.19 -7.03 -13.35
CA VAL A 221 -26.63 -5.71 -12.84
C VAL A 221 -27.76 -5.81 -11.84
N ASP A 222 -28.62 -6.83 -11.93
CA ASP A 222 -29.74 -7.04 -11.02
C ASP A 222 -29.29 -7.43 -9.60
N TYR A 223 -28.05 -7.90 -9.46
CA TYR A 223 -27.46 -8.22 -8.15
C TYR A 223 -26.96 -6.98 -7.42
N VAL A 224 -26.84 -5.83 -8.08
CA VAL A 224 -26.42 -4.58 -7.42
C VAL A 224 -27.39 -4.23 -6.30
N ASP A 225 -28.69 -4.24 -6.58
CA ASP A 225 -29.73 -3.95 -5.58
C ASP A 225 -29.84 -5.04 -4.53
N LYS A 226 -29.72 -6.31 -4.93
CA LYS A 226 -29.74 -7.45 -4.00
C LYS A 226 -28.61 -7.34 -2.99
N ALA A 227 -27.40 -7.05 -3.45
CA ALA A 227 -26.23 -6.89 -2.60
C ALA A 227 -26.32 -5.65 -1.71
N LEU A 228 -26.86 -4.53 -2.20
CA LEU A 228 -27.11 -3.34 -1.36
C LEU A 228 -28.12 -3.63 -0.25
N ASN A 229 -29.21 -4.34 -0.57
CA ASN A 229 -30.24 -4.71 0.40
C ASN A 229 -29.72 -5.76 1.40
N GLU A 230 -28.96 -6.74 0.93
CA GLU A 230 -28.35 -7.75 1.79
C GLU A 230 -27.30 -7.11 2.71
N LEU A 231 -26.47 -6.18 2.22
CA LEU A 231 -25.56 -5.43 3.09
C LEU A 231 -26.32 -4.64 4.15
N LYS A 232 -27.40 -3.92 3.78
CA LYS A 232 -28.25 -3.22 4.76
C LYS A 232 -28.84 -4.16 5.80
N LYS A 233 -29.26 -5.35 5.37
CA LYS A 233 -29.79 -6.40 6.24
C LYS A 233 -28.70 -6.94 7.16
N GLN A 234 -27.52 -7.30 6.66
CA GLN A 234 -26.39 -7.75 7.48
C GLN A 234 -25.98 -6.70 8.52
N LEU A 235 -25.99 -5.41 8.15
CA LEU A 235 -25.77 -4.33 9.09
C LEU A 235 -26.83 -4.33 10.20
N ALA A 236 -28.12 -4.40 9.82
CA ALA A 236 -29.23 -4.40 10.76
C ALA A 236 -29.27 -5.65 11.66
N ASP A 237 -28.96 -6.84 11.11
CA ASP A 237 -28.87 -8.10 11.83
C ASP A 237 -27.74 -8.08 12.88
N ASN A 238 -26.70 -7.27 12.62
CA ASN A 238 -25.63 -6.98 13.56
C ASN A 238 -25.89 -5.73 14.42
N TYR A 239 -27.12 -5.21 14.43
CA TYR A 239 -27.57 -4.03 15.20
C TYR A 239 -26.79 -2.74 14.90
N LYS A 240 -26.34 -2.61 13.65
CA LYS A 240 -25.55 -1.49 13.15
C LYS A 240 -26.23 -0.83 11.95
N SER A 241 -25.72 0.34 11.60
CA SER A 241 -26.15 1.11 10.44
C SER A 241 -24.96 1.80 9.79
N TYR A 242 -25.18 2.40 8.61
CA TYR A 242 -24.19 3.30 8.03
C TYR A 242 -23.83 4.44 9.01
N ASP A 243 -24.82 5.05 9.64
CA ASP A 243 -24.60 6.14 10.59
C ASP A 243 -23.81 5.70 11.83
N TYR A 244 -23.89 4.43 12.25
CA TYR A 244 -23.03 3.89 13.31
C TYR A 244 -21.55 3.98 12.91
N TYR A 245 -21.20 3.54 11.70
CA TYR A 245 -19.81 3.59 11.21
C TYR A 245 -19.37 5.01 10.86
N LEU A 246 -20.26 5.85 10.31
CA LEU A 246 -19.97 7.25 10.06
C LEU A 246 -19.69 8.01 11.37
N ASN A 247 -20.45 7.75 12.45
CA ASN A 247 -20.17 8.34 13.75
C ASN A 247 -18.80 7.91 14.31
N SER A 248 -18.43 6.64 14.15
CA SER A 248 -17.09 6.14 14.49
C SER A 248 -15.99 6.82 13.66
N ALA A 249 -16.24 7.07 12.37
CA ALA A 249 -15.34 7.81 11.50
C ALA A 249 -15.21 9.28 11.93
N TYR A 250 -16.30 9.93 12.36
CA TYR A 250 -16.26 11.27 12.96
C TYR A 250 -15.45 11.30 14.26
N GLU A 251 -15.62 10.32 15.15
CA GLU A 251 -14.80 10.21 16.37
C GLU A 251 -13.31 10.04 16.05
N THR A 252 -13.00 9.28 15.00
CA THR A 252 -11.63 9.11 14.50
C THR A 252 -11.07 10.43 13.96
N GLN A 253 -11.83 11.16 13.15
CA GLN A 253 -11.42 12.48 12.65
C GLN A 253 -11.29 13.51 13.76
N LEU A 254 -12.11 13.44 14.81
CA LEU A 254 -12.00 14.29 15.99
C LEU A 254 -10.67 14.06 16.73
N ILE A 255 -10.26 12.79 16.89
CA ILE A 255 -8.94 12.45 17.45
C ILE A 255 -7.82 12.96 16.54
N SER A 256 -7.91 12.77 15.23
CA SER A 256 -6.93 13.28 14.27
C SER A 256 -6.83 14.80 14.31
N LYS A 257 -7.96 15.51 14.42
CA LYS A 257 -8.00 16.96 14.64
C LYS A 257 -7.27 17.35 15.92
N TYR A 258 -7.57 16.68 17.03
CA TYR A 258 -6.89 16.95 18.30
C TYR A 258 -5.38 16.72 18.22
N LYS A 259 -4.92 15.66 17.56
CA LYS A 259 -3.49 15.45 17.28
C LYS A 259 -2.89 16.62 16.50
N ARG A 260 -3.53 17.05 15.41
CA ARG A 260 -3.09 18.22 14.63
C ARG A 260 -3.00 19.48 15.50
N GLU A 261 -4.01 19.76 16.31
CA GLU A 261 -4.02 20.91 17.21
C GLU A 261 -2.90 20.88 18.26
N LEU A 262 -2.53 19.70 18.77
CA LEU A 262 -1.42 19.55 19.71
C LEU A 262 -0.05 19.81 19.07
N GLY A 263 0.09 19.48 17.79
CA GLY A 263 1.34 19.55 17.03
C GLY A 263 1.52 20.80 16.17
N LYS A 264 0.46 21.58 15.91
CA LYS A 264 0.45 22.67 14.91
C LYS A 264 1.55 23.72 15.09
N ASP A 265 1.89 24.05 16.34
CA ASP A 265 2.86 25.10 16.66
C ASP A 265 4.29 24.55 16.80
N PHE A 266 4.49 23.24 16.65
CA PHE A 266 5.81 22.65 16.77
C PHE A 266 6.61 22.79 15.47
N ASN A 267 7.61 23.67 15.51
CA ASN A 267 8.62 23.78 14.48
C ASN A 267 10.00 23.45 15.10
N PRO A 268 10.65 22.33 14.74
CA PRO A 268 11.94 21.98 15.30
C PRO A 268 12.99 23.01 14.87
N ASP A 269 13.77 23.49 15.84
CA ASP A 269 14.88 24.40 15.58
C ASP A 269 16.14 23.62 15.09
N ASP A 270 17.17 24.36 14.69
CA ASP A 270 18.42 23.77 14.21
C ASP A 270 19.11 22.88 15.26
N ALA A 271 18.93 23.19 16.55
CA ALA A 271 19.51 22.40 17.63
C ALA A 271 18.82 21.04 17.77
N ALA A 272 17.48 21.01 17.69
CA ALA A 272 16.70 19.78 17.69
C ALA A 272 17.02 18.91 16.47
N ILE A 273 17.10 19.52 15.28
CA ILE A 273 17.48 18.82 14.05
C ILE A 273 18.88 18.23 14.17
N LYS A 274 19.85 19.00 14.69
CA LYS A 274 21.22 18.52 14.89
C LYS A 274 21.29 17.40 15.92
N SER A 275 20.56 17.52 17.04
CA SER A 275 20.50 16.48 18.06
C SER A 275 19.95 15.16 17.50
N GLU A 276 18.93 15.23 16.65
CA GLU A 276 18.35 14.03 16.04
C GLU A 276 19.29 13.41 14.99
N TYR A 277 19.97 14.23 14.21
CA TYR A 277 21.04 13.79 13.33
C TYR A 277 22.16 13.07 14.09
N ASP A 278 22.68 13.66 15.18
CA ASP A 278 23.74 13.08 16.00
C ASP A 278 23.29 11.77 16.67
N ARG A 279 21.99 11.66 16.99
CA ARG A 279 21.38 10.41 17.46
C ARG A 279 21.42 9.33 16.37
N TYR A 280 21.07 9.66 15.13
CA TYR A 280 21.20 8.72 14.00
C TYR A 280 22.64 8.28 13.76
N VAL A 281 23.60 9.20 13.82
CA VAL A 281 25.03 8.89 13.71
C VAL A 281 25.44 7.86 14.78
N SER A 282 25.05 8.11 16.04
CA SER A 282 25.40 7.23 17.16
C SER A 282 24.81 5.83 16.99
N LEU A 283 23.53 5.73 16.63
CA LEU A 283 22.87 4.44 16.38
C LEU A 283 23.45 3.69 15.19
N ASN A 284 23.80 4.38 14.12
CA ASN A 284 24.45 3.78 12.96
C ASN A 284 25.83 3.22 13.33
N LYS A 285 26.66 3.99 14.05
CA LYS A 285 27.98 3.55 14.50
C LYS A 285 27.91 2.32 15.41
N GLU A 286 26.98 2.33 16.38
CA GLU A 286 26.74 1.18 17.25
C GLU A 286 26.33 -0.05 16.42
N LYS A 287 25.31 0.09 15.56
CA LYS A 287 24.78 -1.02 14.75
C LYS A 287 25.83 -1.60 13.81
N PHE A 288 26.66 -0.77 13.18
CA PHE A 288 27.67 -1.22 12.20
C PHE A 288 28.96 -1.72 12.86
N SER A 289 29.15 -1.51 14.17
CA SER A 289 30.29 -2.09 14.91
C SER A 289 30.15 -3.59 15.19
N ILE A 290 28.93 -4.13 15.13
CA ILE A 290 28.63 -5.54 15.46
C ILE A 290 28.92 -6.45 14.26
N GLU A 291 28.24 -6.19 13.14
CA GLU A 291 28.40 -6.93 11.88
C GLU A 291 28.29 -5.94 10.72
N THR A 292 29.41 -5.30 10.36
CA THR A 292 29.44 -4.12 9.48
C THR A 292 28.75 -4.37 8.14
N LYS A 293 29.22 -5.35 7.35
CA LYS A 293 28.73 -5.60 5.98
C LYS A 293 27.22 -5.92 5.94
N ALA A 294 26.76 -6.87 6.76
CA ALA A 294 25.36 -7.30 6.75
C ALA A 294 24.42 -6.23 7.31
N ASN A 295 24.79 -5.60 8.43
CA ASN A 295 23.96 -4.57 9.06
C ASN A 295 23.89 -3.31 8.20
N TYR A 296 24.98 -2.94 7.53
CA TYR A 296 25.02 -1.81 6.61
C TYR A 296 24.17 -2.08 5.37
N LYS A 297 24.35 -3.23 4.69
CA LYS A 297 23.51 -3.63 3.55
C LYS A 297 22.02 -3.60 3.92
N SER A 298 21.67 -4.15 5.09
CA SER A 298 20.29 -4.11 5.60
C SER A 298 19.79 -2.68 5.85
N ALA A 299 20.61 -1.79 6.41
CA ALA A 299 20.23 -0.42 6.71
C ALA A 299 19.92 0.37 5.43
N ILE A 300 20.81 0.33 4.43
CA ILE A 300 20.59 1.07 3.18
C ILE A 300 19.42 0.48 2.37
N SER A 301 19.20 -0.85 2.40
CA SER A 301 18.05 -1.48 1.74
C SER A 301 16.70 -1.19 2.41
N SER A 302 16.66 -0.92 3.71
CA SER A 302 15.41 -0.71 4.46
C SER A 302 15.02 0.75 4.63
N SER A 303 15.99 1.63 4.93
CA SER A 303 15.74 3.06 5.12
C SER A 303 17.02 3.87 4.87
N LEU A 304 17.03 4.59 3.75
CA LEU A 304 18.08 5.55 3.44
C LEU A 304 17.99 6.81 4.30
N THR A 305 16.82 7.14 4.82
CA THR A 305 16.57 8.39 5.55
C THR A 305 17.22 8.42 6.93
N ASN A 306 17.47 7.26 7.54
CA ASN A 306 18.04 7.14 8.88
C ASN A 306 19.44 6.52 8.88
N THR A 307 20.01 6.29 7.69
CA THR A 307 21.38 5.80 7.49
C THR A 307 22.25 6.98 7.07
N VAL A 308 22.84 7.65 8.06
CA VAL A 308 23.60 8.90 7.89
C VAL A 308 25.11 8.71 8.03
N TYR A 309 25.54 7.60 8.63
CA TYR A 309 26.94 7.19 8.75
C TYR A 309 27.23 5.99 7.85
N HIS A 310 28.32 6.05 7.11
CA HIS A 310 28.69 5.08 6.08
C HIS A 310 30.14 4.63 6.29
N PRO A 311 30.38 3.48 6.95
CA PRO A 311 31.73 3.02 7.26
C PRO A 311 32.63 3.00 6.02
N THR A 312 33.88 3.46 6.13
CA THR A 312 34.83 3.51 4.99
C THR A 312 34.94 2.18 4.24
N SER A 313 34.88 1.03 4.93
CA SER A 313 34.94 -0.30 4.30
C SER A 313 33.74 -0.62 3.41
N GLU A 314 32.64 0.11 3.58
CA GLU A 314 31.37 -0.06 2.88
C GLU A 314 31.08 1.09 1.90
N HIS A 315 32.09 1.88 1.53
CA HIS A 315 31.93 2.88 0.48
C HIS A 315 31.78 2.23 -0.90
N GLY A 316 31.06 2.89 -1.81
CA GLY A 316 30.90 2.43 -3.19
C GLY A 316 29.67 1.54 -3.45
N TYR A 317 28.76 1.40 -2.48
CA TYR A 317 27.41 0.94 -2.78
C TYR A 317 26.68 1.97 -3.66
N GLY A 318 25.79 1.49 -4.52
CA GLY A 318 24.92 2.35 -5.30
C GLY A 318 23.72 1.57 -5.82
N TYR A 319 22.67 2.28 -6.16
CA TYR A 319 21.47 1.71 -6.74
C TYR A 319 21.44 1.95 -8.25
N VAL A 320 20.90 0.98 -8.97
CA VAL A 320 20.72 1.06 -10.41
C VAL A 320 19.30 0.68 -10.81
N PHE A 321 18.71 1.47 -11.70
CA PHE A 321 17.57 1.04 -12.48
C PHE A 321 18.06 0.16 -13.62
N ASN A 322 17.43 -0.99 -13.78
CA ASN A 322 17.72 -1.97 -14.83
C ASN A 322 16.55 -2.02 -15.81
N ILE A 323 16.88 -1.90 -17.09
CA ILE A 323 16.00 -2.21 -18.20
C ILE A 323 16.57 -3.48 -18.84
N LEU A 324 15.89 -4.60 -18.60
CA LEU A 324 16.18 -5.88 -19.22
C LEU A 324 15.44 -5.96 -20.55
N PHE A 325 16.21 -6.15 -21.62
CA PHE A 325 15.72 -6.63 -22.90
C PHE A 325 16.00 -8.12 -22.96
N LYS A 326 14.98 -8.93 -22.73
CA LYS A 326 15.17 -10.36 -22.49
C LYS A 326 15.43 -11.10 -23.81
N PHE A 327 16.28 -12.12 -23.75
CA PHE A 327 16.31 -13.13 -24.83
C PHE A 327 14.95 -13.79 -24.99
N SER A 328 14.56 -14.07 -26.24
CA SER A 328 13.42 -14.94 -26.50
C SER A 328 13.66 -16.35 -25.94
N ASN A 329 12.60 -17.14 -25.80
CA ASN A 329 12.73 -18.53 -25.34
C ASN A 329 13.65 -19.35 -26.27
N ASP A 330 13.57 -19.10 -27.57
CA ASP A 330 14.42 -19.74 -28.58
C ASP A 330 15.89 -19.30 -28.43
N GLN A 331 16.15 -18.00 -28.31
CA GLN A 331 17.50 -17.47 -28.09
C GLN A 331 18.10 -17.99 -26.78
N SER A 332 17.30 -18.06 -25.70
CA SER A 332 17.72 -18.60 -24.41
C SER A 332 18.06 -20.09 -24.51
N THR A 333 17.26 -20.86 -25.25
CA THR A 333 17.49 -22.29 -25.50
C THR A 333 18.73 -22.50 -26.36
N GLU A 334 18.89 -21.70 -27.41
CA GLU A 334 20.04 -21.70 -28.31
C GLU A 334 21.33 -21.41 -27.53
N LEU A 335 21.36 -20.35 -26.71
CA LEU A 335 22.48 -20.01 -25.84
C LEU A 335 22.80 -21.14 -24.87
N LYS A 336 21.79 -21.70 -24.19
CA LYS A 336 21.97 -22.80 -23.23
C LYS A 336 22.59 -24.03 -23.90
N ASN A 337 22.10 -24.41 -25.08
CA ASN A 337 22.60 -25.56 -25.83
C ASN A 337 24.04 -25.34 -26.31
N PHE A 338 24.35 -24.13 -26.77
CA PHE A 338 25.72 -23.77 -27.17
C PHE A 338 26.68 -23.83 -25.98
N THR A 339 26.31 -23.25 -24.84
CA THR A 339 27.12 -23.24 -23.62
C THR A 339 27.39 -24.64 -23.07
N ALA A 340 26.40 -25.56 -23.13
CA ALA A 340 26.58 -26.93 -22.66
C ALA A 340 27.67 -27.71 -23.42
N GLY A 341 27.91 -27.37 -24.70
CA GLY A 341 28.92 -27.99 -25.55
C GLY A 341 30.24 -27.23 -25.64
N GLN A 342 30.36 -26.06 -24.99
CA GLN A 342 31.48 -25.15 -25.20
C GLN A 342 32.21 -24.84 -23.88
N PRO A 343 33.40 -25.41 -23.62
CA PRO A 343 34.18 -25.12 -22.42
C PRO A 343 34.86 -23.73 -22.44
N ASP A 344 35.04 -23.11 -23.61
CA ASP A 344 35.65 -21.78 -23.72
C ASP A 344 34.62 -20.67 -23.50
N LYS A 345 34.71 -20.03 -22.32
CA LYS A 345 33.85 -18.90 -21.93
C LYS A 345 33.90 -17.72 -22.90
N THR A 346 35.06 -17.45 -23.50
CA THR A 346 35.23 -16.34 -24.45
C THR A 346 34.41 -16.56 -25.73
N ILE A 347 34.28 -17.82 -26.15
CA ILE A 347 33.47 -18.18 -27.31
C ILE A 347 31.98 -18.07 -26.97
N VAL A 348 31.58 -18.51 -25.76
CA VAL A 348 30.21 -18.34 -25.26
C VAL A 348 29.83 -16.86 -25.19
N GLU A 349 30.71 -16.01 -24.66
CA GLU A 349 30.49 -14.55 -24.58
C GLU A 349 30.26 -13.93 -25.97
N LYS A 350 31.12 -14.23 -26.95
CA LYS A 350 30.94 -13.73 -28.33
C LYS A 350 29.65 -14.20 -28.97
N TYR A 351 29.27 -15.46 -28.75
CA TYR A 351 28.01 -15.99 -29.27
C TYR A 351 26.80 -15.32 -28.63
N ARG A 352 26.85 -15.10 -27.31
CA ARG A 352 25.84 -14.37 -26.56
C ARG A 352 25.68 -12.93 -27.06
N GLU A 353 26.77 -12.24 -27.35
CA GLU A 353 26.74 -10.90 -27.98
C GLU A 353 26.09 -10.91 -29.38
N GLN A 354 26.35 -11.96 -30.19
CA GLN A 354 25.71 -12.12 -31.49
C GLN A 354 24.20 -12.34 -31.38
N LEU A 355 23.75 -13.10 -30.38
CA LEU A 355 22.32 -13.26 -30.09
C LEU A 355 21.72 -11.95 -29.58
N ALA A 356 22.42 -11.21 -28.73
CA ALA A 356 21.98 -9.93 -28.17
C ALA A 356 21.68 -8.89 -29.25
N ASN A 357 22.51 -8.84 -30.30
CA ASN A 357 22.31 -7.95 -31.46
C ASN A 357 21.04 -8.26 -32.29
N LYS A 358 20.40 -9.41 -32.05
CA LYS A 358 19.16 -9.82 -32.73
C LYS A 358 17.91 -9.61 -31.88
N ILE A 359 18.04 -9.11 -30.65
CA ILE A 359 16.87 -8.87 -29.79
C ILE A 359 16.05 -7.73 -30.39
N GLU A 360 14.75 -7.97 -30.48
CA GLU A 360 13.75 -6.96 -30.81
C GLU A 360 12.84 -6.73 -29.61
N VAL A 361 12.37 -5.50 -29.45
CA VAL A 361 11.47 -5.09 -28.38
C VAL A 361 10.29 -4.32 -28.94
N MET A 362 9.15 -4.44 -28.27
CA MET A 362 7.96 -3.63 -28.52
C MET A 362 7.95 -2.47 -27.52
N LYS A 363 7.63 -1.26 -27.96
CA LYS A 363 7.46 -0.11 -27.06
C LYS A 363 6.02 -0.09 -26.53
N SER A 364 5.88 -0.22 -25.22
CA SER A 364 4.60 -0.15 -24.53
C SER A 364 4.09 1.28 -24.51
N ASN A 365 2.77 1.45 -24.59
CA ASN A 365 2.15 2.75 -24.38
C ASN A 365 2.15 3.06 -22.87
N PRO A 366 2.87 4.09 -22.39
CA PRO A 366 2.93 4.42 -20.96
C PRO A 366 1.56 4.84 -20.39
N ASP A 367 0.71 5.40 -21.25
CA ASP A 367 -0.63 5.86 -20.92
C ASP A 367 -1.68 4.78 -21.25
N TYR A 368 -1.27 3.51 -21.44
CA TYR A 368 -2.17 2.42 -21.80
C TYR A 368 -3.36 2.33 -20.83
N ASP A 369 -4.54 2.54 -21.37
CA ASP A 369 -5.80 2.30 -20.70
C ASP A 369 -6.54 1.22 -21.51
N PRO A 370 -6.58 -0.05 -21.05
CA PRO A 370 -7.31 -1.12 -21.73
C PRO A 370 -8.79 -0.79 -21.98
N ASP A 371 -9.32 0.22 -21.29
CA ASP A 371 -10.72 0.58 -21.25
C ASP A 371 -11.04 1.86 -22.03
N GLU A 372 -10.02 2.54 -22.58
CA GLU A 372 -10.27 3.71 -23.42
C GLU A 372 -10.97 3.31 -24.72
N VAL A 373 -12.07 4.01 -25.03
CA VAL A 373 -12.76 3.92 -26.31
C VAL A 373 -12.32 5.08 -27.17
N CYS A 374 -11.44 4.82 -28.14
CA CYS A 374 -11.00 5.84 -29.07
C CYS A 374 -12.17 6.11 -30.04
N GLU A 375 -12.79 7.30 -29.99
CA GLU A 375 -14.04 7.65 -30.72
C GLU A 375 -14.02 7.23 -32.20
N GLU A 376 -12.88 7.37 -32.89
CA GLU A 376 -12.73 6.99 -34.30
C GLU A 376 -12.58 5.47 -34.54
N CYS A 377 -12.28 4.71 -33.48
CA CYS A 377 -12.13 3.26 -33.46
C CYS A 377 -13.31 2.56 -32.76
N GLU A 378 -14.23 3.31 -32.15
CA GLU A 378 -15.37 2.81 -31.37
C GLU A 378 -16.17 1.72 -32.10
N LYS A 379 -16.38 1.86 -33.42
CA LYS A 379 -17.08 0.86 -34.23
C LYS A 379 -16.27 -0.44 -34.39
N ALA A 380 -14.98 -0.35 -34.71
CA ALA A 380 -14.10 -1.51 -34.78
C ALA A 380 -13.90 -2.16 -33.40
N GLN A 381 -13.96 -1.34 -32.33
CA GLN A 381 -13.83 -1.81 -30.97
C GLN A 381 -15.06 -2.58 -30.47
N LYS A 382 -16.26 -2.18 -30.91
CA LYS A 382 -17.53 -2.85 -30.59
C LYS A 382 -17.81 -4.08 -31.47
N ASP A 383 -17.33 -4.10 -32.71
CA ASP A 383 -17.68 -5.13 -33.70
C ASP A 383 -16.69 -6.32 -33.75
N ASN A 384 -15.55 -6.29 -33.04
CA ASN A 384 -14.49 -7.30 -33.17
C ASN A 384 -13.94 -7.83 -31.82
N LYS A 385 -13.49 -9.10 -31.80
CA LYS A 385 -12.89 -9.77 -30.63
C LYS A 385 -11.46 -9.32 -30.32
N ASP A 386 -10.80 -8.63 -31.25
CA ASP A 386 -9.49 -8.00 -31.07
C ASP A 386 -9.55 -6.52 -31.53
N PRO A 387 -10.23 -5.68 -30.74
CA PRO A 387 -10.58 -4.30 -31.11
C PRO A 387 -9.37 -3.38 -31.30
N ASN A 388 -8.27 -3.67 -30.60
CA ASN A 388 -7.06 -2.86 -30.57
C ASN A 388 -6.15 -3.08 -31.78
N LYS A 389 -6.32 -4.21 -32.50
CA LYS A 389 -5.61 -4.55 -33.73
C LYS A 389 -5.95 -3.66 -34.93
N TYR A 390 -7.15 -3.07 -34.97
CA TYR A 390 -7.67 -2.36 -36.16
C TYR A 390 -7.67 -0.84 -36.05
N CYS A 391 -7.38 -0.31 -34.86
CA CYS A 391 -7.18 1.11 -34.70
C CYS A 391 -5.78 1.44 -35.29
N THR A 392 -5.66 2.41 -36.20
CA THR A 392 -4.38 2.80 -36.83
C THR A 392 -3.91 4.20 -36.42
N LYS A 393 -4.65 4.87 -35.53
CA LYS A 393 -4.30 6.22 -35.04
C LYS A 393 -3.12 6.19 -34.08
N GLU A 394 -2.24 7.17 -34.21
CA GLU A 394 -0.96 7.27 -33.49
C GLU A 394 -1.13 7.50 -31.98
N LYS A 395 -2.24 8.09 -31.54
CA LYS A 395 -2.58 8.32 -30.12
C LYS A 395 -3.92 7.68 -29.78
N CYS A 396 -3.89 6.45 -29.29
CA CYS A 396 -5.05 5.75 -28.77
C CYS A 396 -4.60 4.96 -27.55
N ASN A 397 -5.08 5.34 -26.35
CA ASN A 397 -4.59 4.73 -25.13
C ASN A 397 -5.10 3.30 -24.95
N ALA A 398 -6.09 2.89 -25.73
CA ALA A 398 -6.53 1.50 -25.82
C ALA A 398 -5.46 0.52 -26.33
N ARG A 399 -4.32 0.99 -26.88
CA ARG A 399 -3.27 0.11 -27.37
C ARG A 399 -2.16 -0.11 -26.34
N PRO A 400 -1.82 -1.37 -26.03
CA PRO A 400 -0.73 -1.66 -25.11
C PRO A 400 0.65 -1.38 -25.70
N TYR A 401 0.77 -1.30 -27.04
CA TYR A 401 2.03 -1.11 -27.75
C TYR A 401 1.89 -0.16 -28.94
N GLU A 402 3.00 0.46 -29.33
CA GLU A 402 3.11 1.20 -30.58
C GLU A 402 2.88 0.28 -31.79
N VAL A 403 2.21 0.81 -32.82
CA VAL A 403 1.92 0.09 -34.08
C VAL A 403 2.43 0.88 -35.28
N ASP A 404 2.59 0.20 -36.42
CA ASP A 404 2.91 0.83 -37.70
C ASP A 404 1.67 1.42 -38.40
N SER A 405 1.86 1.98 -39.59
CA SER A 405 0.78 2.57 -40.41
C SER A 405 -0.29 1.57 -40.84
N GLU A 406 -0.01 0.27 -40.73
CA GLU A 406 -0.91 -0.83 -41.07
C GLU A 406 -1.64 -1.39 -39.83
N GLY A 407 -1.30 -0.89 -38.62
CA GLY A 407 -1.87 -1.34 -37.36
C GLY A 407 -1.17 -2.54 -36.72
N ASN A 408 -0.05 -3.01 -37.28
CA ASN A 408 0.72 -4.11 -36.69
C ASN A 408 1.62 -3.59 -35.58
N ILE A 409 1.78 -4.37 -34.50
CA ILE A 409 2.68 -4.01 -33.39
C ILE A 409 4.10 -3.85 -33.92
N LYS A 410 4.67 -2.67 -33.69
CA LYS A 410 5.99 -2.32 -34.19
C LYS A 410 7.06 -2.93 -33.31
N LYS A 411 8.02 -3.58 -33.95
CA LYS A 411 9.22 -4.12 -33.30
C LYS A 411 10.42 -3.24 -33.61
N TYR A 412 11.26 -3.05 -32.60
CA TYR A 412 12.44 -2.22 -32.65
C TYR A 412 13.66 -3.04 -32.31
N LYS A 413 14.77 -2.87 -33.04
CA LYS A 413 16.05 -3.43 -32.61
C LYS A 413 16.46 -2.78 -31.30
N VAL A 414 16.81 -3.60 -30.31
CA VAL A 414 17.15 -3.11 -28.98
C VAL A 414 18.31 -2.10 -29.00
N MET A 415 19.31 -2.32 -29.85
CA MET A 415 20.44 -1.38 -29.96
C MET A 415 20.01 0.01 -30.45
N ASP A 416 19.01 0.10 -31.33
CA ASP A 416 18.47 1.40 -31.77
C ASP A 416 17.73 2.09 -30.62
N VAL A 417 16.98 1.33 -29.81
CA VAL A 417 16.30 1.85 -28.61
C VAL A 417 17.30 2.32 -27.55
N ILE A 418 18.40 1.59 -27.33
CA ILE A 418 19.48 1.98 -26.42
C ILE A 418 20.18 3.25 -26.91
N ASN A 419 20.42 3.38 -28.22
CA ASN A 419 21.01 4.60 -28.80
C ASN A 419 20.07 5.80 -28.64
N GLU A 420 18.77 5.61 -28.86
CA GLU A 420 17.76 6.64 -28.63
C GLU A 420 17.72 7.08 -27.16
N LEU A 421 17.69 6.13 -26.22
CA LEU A 421 17.74 6.39 -24.78
C LEU A 421 19.00 7.16 -24.40
N THR A 422 20.16 6.69 -24.87
CA THR A 422 21.48 7.32 -24.62
C THR A 422 21.49 8.78 -25.11
N ALA A 423 21.02 9.04 -26.33
CA ALA A 423 20.93 10.40 -26.87
C ALA A 423 20.02 11.32 -26.04
N LYS A 424 18.88 10.80 -25.56
CA LYS A 424 17.98 11.56 -24.66
C LYS A 424 18.65 11.85 -23.31
N LEU A 425 19.34 10.87 -22.73
CA LEU A 425 20.07 11.04 -21.48
C LEU A 425 21.21 12.05 -21.63
N ASP A 426 21.94 12.04 -22.74
CA ASP A 426 23.02 13.00 -23.00
C ASP A 426 22.50 14.43 -23.22
N ALA A 427 21.30 14.58 -23.79
CA ALA A 427 20.66 15.88 -23.98
C ALA A 427 20.10 16.48 -22.68
N ALA A 428 19.85 15.66 -21.66
CA ALA A 428 19.30 16.10 -20.38
C ALA A 428 20.35 16.83 -19.51
N THR A 429 19.96 18.01 -19.01
CA THR A 429 20.87 18.94 -18.32
C THR A 429 20.93 18.77 -16.80
N SER A 430 20.02 17.99 -16.21
CA SER A 430 19.96 17.69 -14.77
C SER A 430 19.90 16.18 -14.52
N PHE A 431 20.21 15.77 -13.28
CA PHE A 431 20.06 14.37 -12.87
C PHE A 431 18.59 13.95 -12.86
N GLU A 432 17.71 14.82 -12.38
CA GLU A 432 16.27 14.61 -12.30
C GLU A 432 15.67 14.34 -13.69
N ALA A 433 16.05 15.13 -14.69
CA ALA A 433 15.62 14.93 -16.07
C ALA A 433 16.12 13.59 -16.63
N LYS A 434 17.39 13.23 -16.35
CA LYS A 434 17.92 11.91 -16.75
C LYS A 434 17.17 10.76 -16.07
N ARG A 435 16.89 10.90 -14.78
CA ARG A 435 16.14 9.90 -13.99
C ARG A 435 14.72 9.74 -14.52
N GLU A 436 14.05 10.83 -14.87
CA GLU A 436 12.71 10.82 -15.48
C GLU A 436 12.72 10.09 -16.82
N ILE A 437 13.69 10.39 -17.70
CA ILE A 437 13.87 9.66 -18.97
C ILE A 437 14.08 8.16 -18.73
N ALA A 438 14.98 7.79 -17.82
CA ALA A 438 15.20 6.39 -17.47
C ALA A 438 13.91 5.72 -16.96
N THR A 439 13.11 6.45 -16.17
CA THR A 439 11.82 5.98 -15.64
C THR A 439 10.84 5.67 -16.74
N GLN A 440 10.67 6.58 -17.70
CA GLN A 440 9.79 6.38 -18.84
C GLN A 440 10.19 5.13 -19.63
N TYR A 441 11.49 4.90 -19.83
CA TYR A 441 11.96 3.71 -20.54
C TYR A 441 11.80 2.42 -19.75
N VAL A 442 11.87 2.45 -18.41
CA VAL A 442 11.51 1.29 -17.58
C VAL A 442 10.08 0.85 -17.91
N TYR A 443 9.09 1.76 -17.86
CA TYR A 443 7.70 1.39 -18.18
C TYR A 443 7.45 1.09 -19.66
N MET A 444 8.26 1.67 -20.56
CA MET A 444 8.06 1.51 -22.00
C MET A 444 8.60 0.17 -22.54
N VAL A 445 9.74 -0.32 -22.04
CA VAL A 445 10.45 -1.44 -22.70
C VAL A 445 11.01 -2.52 -21.78
N ASN A 446 10.92 -2.38 -20.45
CA ASN A 446 11.58 -3.31 -19.54
C ASN A 446 10.82 -4.63 -19.35
N ASP A 447 11.50 -5.75 -19.57
CA ASP A 447 10.98 -7.11 -19.37
C ASP A 447 11.28 -7.67 -17.97
N ASP A 448 12.02 -6.94 -17.12
CA ASP A 448 12.29 -7.35 -15.75
C ASP A 448 11.14 -6.96 -14.82
N THR A 449 10.29 -7.95 -14.51
CA THR A 449 9.16 -7.78 -13.59
C THR A 449 9.58 -7.40 -12.17
N GLY A 450 10.80 -7.75 -11.76
CA GLY A 450 11.34 -7.42 -10.44
C GLY A 450 11.62 -5.93 -10.24
N MET A 451 11.79 -5.19 -11.34
CA MET A 451 11.97 -3.73 -11.32
C MET A 451 10.70 -2.97 -10.93
N TYR A 452 9.52 -3.57 -11.08
CA TYR A 452 8.25 -2.94 -10.69
C TYR A 452 7.81 -3.29 -9.26
N ASN A 453 8.61 -4.08 -8.53
CA ASN A 453 8.26 -4.54 -7.20
C ASN A 453 8.48 -3.45 -6.14
N THR A 454 7.37 -2.94 -5.59
CA THR A 454 7.37 -1.95 -4.51
C THR A 454 7.69 -2.56 -3.14
N SER A 455 7.37 -3.85 -2.92
CA SER A 455 7.65 -4.53 -1.64
C SER A 455 9.14 -4.72 -1.37
N SER A 456 9.96 -4.73 -2.42
CA SER A 456 11.42 -4.78 -2.33
C SER A 456 12.11 -3.43 -2.53
N ASN A 457 11.36 -2.32 -2.58
CA ASN A 457 11.87 -0.97 -2.86
C ASN A 457 12.71 -0.88 -4.15
N ASN A 458 12.45 -1.76 -5.13
CA ASN A 458 13.10 -1.70 -6.44
C ASN A 458 12.39 -0.71 -7.36
N ALA A 459 11.05 -0.65 -7.25
CA ALA A 459 10.22 0.18 -8.08
C ALA A 459 10.65 1.65 -8.04
N ILE A 460 11.02 2.16 -9.21
CA ILE A 460 11.43 3.55 -9.41
C ILE A 460 10.35 4.56 -8.97
N THR A 461 9.08 4.17 -9.09
CA THR A 461 7.93 4.85 -8.51
C THR A 461 7.54 4.16 -7.21
N GLY A 462 7.21 4.92 -6.16
CA GLY A 462 6.84 4.37 -4.86
C GLY A 462 8.03 4.19 -3.90
N ASN A 463 8.92 5.19 -3.84
CA ASN A 463 10.05 5.27 -2.92
C ASN A 463 11.22 4.28 -3.13
N GLY A 464 11.20 3.51 -4.22
CA GLY A 464 12.31 2.61 -4.54
C GLY A 464 13.45 3.29 -5.29
N ASN A 465 14.64 2.71 -5.13
CA ASN A 465 15.85 3.19 -5.79
C ASN A 465 16.39 2.21 -6.83
N GLY A 466 15.77 1.05 -7.03
CA GLY A 466 16.26 0.04 -7.96
C GLY A 466 17.10 -1.03 -7.27
N TYR A 467 17.94 -1.73 -8.01
CA TYR A 467 18.77 -2.80 -7.48
C TYR A 467 20.02 -2.27 -6.80
N LEU A 468 20.29 -2.78 -5.60
CA LEU A 468 21.46 -2.40 -4.82
C LEU A 468 22.71 -3.14 -5.30
N ILE A 469 23.66 -2.40 -5.85
CA ILE A 469 24.98 -2.90 -6.26
C ILE A 469 25.96 -2.79 -5.10
N SER A 470 26.55 -3.93 -4.75
CA SER A 470 27.61 -4.02 -3.75
C SER A 470 28.99 -3.67 -4.35
N PRO A 471 29.83 -2.91 -3.64
CA PRO A 471 31.22 -2.67 -4.02
C PRO A 471 32.08 -3.94 -3.87
N HIS A 472 31.63 -4.91 -3.08
CA HIS A 472 32.39 -6.12 -2.78
C HIS A 472 32.24 -7.16 -3.90
N GLU A 473 33.36 -7.60 -4.48
CA GLU A 473 33.38 -8.55 -5.60
C GLU A 473 32.94 -9.97 -5.23
N ASP A 474 32.94 -10.31 -3.94
CA ASP A 474 32.45 -11.58 -3.41
C ASP A 474 30.91 -11.65 -3.33
N ASP A 475 30.21 -10.54 -3.55
CA ASP A 475 28.74 -10.51 -3.60
C ASP A 475 28.24 -11.13 -4.91
N LYS A 476 27.56 -12.27 -4.77
CA LYS A 476 26.98 -13.05 -5.89
C LYS A 476 25.46 -12.90 -6.00
N THR A 477 24.90 -11.80 -5.49
CA THR A 477 23.46 -11.51 -5.58
C THR A 477 23.00 -11.47 -7.04
N TYR A 478 23.85 -10.95 -7.94
CA TYR A 478 23.57 -10.88 -9.38
C TYR A 478 24.65 -11.60 -10.19
N VAL A 479 24.37 -11.82 -11.48
CA VAL A 479 25.36 -12.33 -12.43
C VAL A 479 26.58 -11.41 -12.53
N GLU A 480 27.71 -11.99 -12.90
CA GLU A 480 29.03 -11.34 -12.79
C GLU A 480 29.11 -10.08 -13.65
N GLU A 481 28.65 -10.14 -14.90
CA GLU A 481 28.70 -9.03 -15.86
C GLU A 481 27.83 -7.85 -15.40
N PHE A 482 26.64 -8.15 -14.86
CA PHE A 482 25.74 -7.15 -14.31
C PHE A 482 26.37 -6.45 -13.10
N SER A 483 26.93 -7.22 -12.17
CA SER A 483 27.58 -6.68 -10.97
C SER A 483 28.81 -5.84 -11.33
N LYS A 484 29.61 -6.31 -12.30
CA LYS A 484 30.80 -5.61 -12.79
C LYS A 484 30.44 -4.28 -13.45
N LYS A 485 29.47 -4.28 -14.37
CA LYS A 485 28.99 -3.05 -15.02
C LYS A 485 28.34 -2.10 -14.00
N GLY A 486 27.53 -2.62 -13.08
CA GLY A 486 26.96 -1.83 -11.99
C GLY A 486 28.02 -1.12 -11.15
N ARG A 487 29.06 -1.84 -10.69
CA ARG A 487 30.17 -1.25 -9.91
C ARG A 487 30.93 -0.18 -10.69
N GLU A 488 31.20 -0.43 -11.98
CA GLU A 488 31.82 0.54 -12.88
C GLU A 488 30.99 1.83 -12.95
N LEU A 489 29.68 1.71 -13.17
CA LEU A 489 28.79 2.86 -13.27
C LEU A 489 28.64 3.61 -11.95
N VAL A 490 28.48 2.91 -10.82
CA VAL A 490 28.41 3.54 -9.49
C VAL A 490 29.67 4.34 -9.20
N LYS A 491 30.85 3.81 -9.58
CA LYS A 491 32.13 4.53 -9.46
C LYS A 491 32.20 5.80 -10.33
N ASN A 492 31.51 5.81 -11.47
CA ASN A 492 31.42 6.99 -12.35
C ASN A 492 30.48 8.07 -11.79
N GLY A 493 29.64 7.74 -10.82
CA GLY A 493 28.81 8.69 -10.07
C GLY A 493 27.33 8.66 -10.47
N LEU A 494 26.55 9.48 -9.75
CA LEU A 494 25.10 9.56 -9.91
C LEU A 494 24.69 9.93 -11.34
N GLY A 495 23.67 9.25 -11.88
CA GLY A 495 23.21 9.45 -13.26
C GLY A 495 24.10 8.84 -14.34
N SER A 496 25.18 8.16 -13.97
CA SER A 496 25.96 7.34 -14.90
C SER A 496 25.11 6.21 -15.45
N TYR A 497 25.31 5.86 -16.71
CA TYR A 497 24.56 4.80 -17.36
C TYR A 497 25.43 4.02 -18.33
N GLY A 498 24.97 2.82 -18.69
CA GLY A 498 25.65 1.94 -19.63
C GLY A 498 24.88 0.64 -19.76
N TRP A 499 25.44 -0.32 -20.48
CA TRP A 499 24.79 -1.62 -20.65
C TRP A 499 25.79 -2.77 -20.65
N CYS A 500 25.29 -3.97 -20.39
CA CYS A 500 26.03 -5.22 -20.50
C CYS A 500 25.13 -6.33 -21.04
N VAL A 501 25.75 -7.36 -21.63
CA VAL A 501 25.07 -8.58 -22.03
C VAL A 501 25.28 -9.64 -20.97
N THR A 502 24.19 -10.29 -20.55
CA THR A 502 24.20 -11.43 -19.63
C THR A 502 23.46 -12.60 -20.28
N ASP A 503 23.39 -13.74 -19.58
CA ASP A 503 22.63 -14.90 -20.04
C ASP A 503 21.11 -14.66 -20.13
N TYR A 504 20.62 -13.53 -19.60
CA TYR A 504 19.22 -13.13 -19.67
C TYR A 504 18.91 -12.20 -20.85
N GLY A 505 19.91 -11.57 -21.46
CA GLY A 505 19.75 -10.59 -22.53
C GLY A 505 20.60 -9.35 -22.31
N ILE A 506 20.13 -8.20 -22.81
CA ILE A 506 20.80 -6.92 -22.63
C ILE A 506 20.23 -6.21 -21.41
N HIS A 507 21.10 -5.79 -20.50
CA HIS A 507 20.76 -4.94 -19.37
C HIS A 507 21.25 -3.54 -19.62
N PHE A 508 20.34 -2.57 -19.78
CA PHE A 508 20.68 -1.15 -19.66
C PHE A 508 20.55 -0.72 -18.21
N MET A 509 21.58 -0.10 -17.66
CA MET A 509 21.70 0.25 -16.25
C MET A 509 21.87 1.76 -16.11
N PHE A 510 21.13 2.36 -15.18
CA PHE A 510 21.21 3.79 -14.83
C PHE A 510 21.40 3.94 -13.32
N VAL A 511 22.45 4.65 -12.87
CA VAL A 511 22.73 4.89 -11.44
C VAL A 511 21.74 5.91 -10.89
N SER A 512 20.83 5.42 -10.07
CA SER A 512 19.66 6.13 -9.58
C SER A 512 19.85 6.76 -8.21
N TYR A 513 20.77 6.21 -7.41
CA TYR A 513 21.06 6.70 -6.08
C TYR A 513 22.41 6.18 -5.61
N ILE A 514 23.18 7.00 -4.88
CA ILE A 514 24.40 6.57 -4.21
C ILE A 514 24.23 6.92 -2.72
N PRO A 515 24.26 5.94 -1.80
CA PRO A 515 24.10 6.22 -0.36
C PRO A 515 25.15 7.16 0.21
N TYR A 516 26.39 7.03 -0.23
CA TYR A 516 27.50 7.88 0.18
C TYR A 516 28.27 8.36 -1.04
N ASP A 517 27.95 9.57 -1.50
CA ASP A 517 28.55 10.18 -2.68
C ASP A 517 29.49 11.32 -2.31
N THR A 518 30.80 11.07 -2.41
CA THR A 518 31.83 12.07 -2.10
C THR A 518 31.90 13.22 -3.11
N THR A 519 31.21 13.12 -4.24
CA THR A 519 31.09 14.23 -5.20
C THR A 519 30.11 15.30 -4.73
N VAL A 520 29.24 14.97 -3.77
CA VAL A 520 28.28 15.90 -3.17
C VAL A 520 28.98 16.78 -2.13
N SER A 521 28.84 18.10 -2.29
CA SER A 521 29.44 19.09 -1.39
C SER A 521 29.03 18.86 0.07
N GLY A 522 30.01 18.77 0.96
CA GLY A 522 29.81 18.66 2.41
C GLY A 522 29.69 17.23 2.93
N VAL A 523 29.80 16.22 2.06
CA VAL A 523 30.05 14.83 2.47
C VAL A 523 31.49 14.71 2.95
N ALA A 524 31.69 14.30 4.19
CA ALA A 524 32.99 14.14 4.83
C ALA A 524 32.88 13.20 6.04
N ASP A 525 34.01 12.66 6.50
CA ASP A 525 34.10 11.86 7.73
C ASP A 525 33.09 10.71 7.81
N ASP A 526 32.83 10.04 6.70
CA ASP A 526 31.86 8.94 6.59
C ASP A 526 30.41 9.37 6.89
N LEU A 527 30.10 10.66 6.77
CA LEU A 527 28.81 11.26 7.08
C LEU A 527 28.22 12.01 5.87
N ILE A 528 26.92 11.83 5.63
CA ILE A 528 26.17 12.66 4.69
C ILE A 528 25.65 13.94 5.38
N PRO A 529 25.68 15.11 4.72
CA PRO A 529 25.22 16.36 5.30
C PRO A 529 23.69 16.46 5.31
N LEU A 530 23.13 17.34 6.14
CA LEU A 530 21.68 17.60 6.20
C LEU A 530 21.05 18.03 4.85
N LYS A 531 21.83 18.64 3.96
CA LYS A 531 21.38 19.05 2.62
C LYS A 531 21.42 17.92 1.58
N TYR A 532 21.88 16.73 1.94
CA TYR A 532 21.96 15.59 1.03
C TYR A 532 20.54 15.15 0.63
N ILE A 533 20.30 14.93 -0.66
CA ILE A 533 19.02 14.43 -1.15
C ILE A 533 18.96 12.93 -0.87
N VAL A 534 18.00 12.50 -0.05
CA VAL A 534 17.80 11.09 0.34
C VAL A 534 16.57 10.48 -0.35
N TYR A 535 15.82 11.31 -1.07
CA TYR A 535 14.64 10.93 -1.82
C TYR A 535 14.54 11.79 -3.08
N TYR A 536 14.49 11.15 -4.25
CA TYR A 536 14.28 11.80 -5.54
C TYR A 536 12.83 11.56 -5.98
N GLY A 537 12.06 12.64 -5.99
CA GLY A 537 10.67 12.62 -6.44
C GLY A 537 10.54 12.79 -7.95
N ARG A 538 9.32 13.06 -8.40
CA ARG A 538 8.94 13.33 -9.78
C ARG A 538 8.87 14.84 -10.04
N GLU A 539 9.67 15.32 -11.00
CA GLU A 539 9.87 16.76 -11.22
C GLU A 539 8.56 17.52 -11.55
N ASP A 540 7.69 16.91 -12.37
CA ASP A 540 6.39 17.45 -12.78
C ASP A 540 5.24 17.16 -11.79
N ASP A 541 5.56 16.67 -10.59
CA ASP A 541 4.60 16.34 -9.54
C ASP A 541 4.85 17.20 -8.30
N GLU A 542 3.89 18.03 -7.92
CA GLU A 542 4.02 18.95 -6.78
C GLU A 542 3.98 18.24 -5.43
N ASN A 543 3.38 17.05 -5.38
CA ASN A 543 3.24 16.25 -4.16
C ASN A 543 4.39 15.25 -3.99
N ASP A 544 5.20 15.07 -5.04
CA ASP A 544 6.35 14.16 -5.06
C ASP A 544 7.64 14.91 -5.36
N LYS A 545 8.04 15.83 -4.47
CA LYS A 545 9.30 16.58 -4.60
C LYS A 545 10.48 15.87 -3.93
N ASN A 546 11.69 16.21 -4.39
CA ASN A 546 12.93 15.78 -3.75
C ASN A 546 12.92 16.17 -2.27
N LYS A 547 13.40 15.27 -1.40
CA LYS A 547 13.54 15.54 0.04
C LYS A 547 15.00 15.41 0.45
N THR A 548 15.48 16.43 1.15
CA THR A 548 16.78 16.39 1.81
C THR A 548 16.70 15.60 3.12
N LEU A 549 17.85 15.17 3.64
CA LEU A 549 17.93 14.56 4.98
C LEU A 549 17.33 15.48 6.05
N ARG A 550 17.51 16.79 5.93
CA ARG A 550 16.89 17.79 6.81
C ARG A 550 15.37 17.70 6.77
N ASP A 551 14.78 17.68 5.58
CA ASP A 551 13.32 17.64 5.43
C ASP A 551 12.72 16.41 6.09
N VAL A 552 13.37 15.26 5.91
CA VAL A 552 12.94 14.01 6.53
C VAL A 552 13.08 14.05 8.05
N ILE A 553 14.19 14.56 8.59
CA ILE A 553 14.38 14.74 10.04
C ILE A 553 13.31 15.70 10.61
N VAL A 554 13.00 16.79 9.93
CA VAL A 554 11.96 17.74 10.35
C VAL A 554 10.59 17.07 10.39
N GLN A 555 10.24 16.31 9.35
CA GLN A 555 8.97 15.59 9.28
C GLN A 555 8.85 14.54 10.41
N ASP A 556 9.91 13.77 10.64
CA ASP A 556 9.99 12.77 11.69
C ASP A 556 9.90 13.40 13.10
N LEU A 557 10.59 14.51 13.36
CA LEU A 557 10.48 15.26 14.62
C LEU A 557 9.07 15.79 14.84
N LYS A 558 8.40 16.34 13.81
CA LYS A 558 7.01 16.80 13.90
C LYS A 558 6.05 15.66 14.24
N SER A 559 6.22 14.51 13.58
CA SER A 559 5.41 13.31 13.85
C SER A 559 5.62 12.80 15.27
N LYS A 560 6.88 12.63 15.70
CA LYS A 560 7.24 12.21 17.07
C LYS A 560 6.71 13.16 18.13
N ASN A 561 6.82 14.48 17.91
CA ASN A 561 6.33 15.47 18.86
C ASN A 561 4.80 15.39 19.00
N THR A 562 4.09 15.32 17.87
CA THR A 562 2.63 15.21 17.84
C THR A 562 2.16 13.95 18.57
N GLU A 563 2.76 12.80 18.26
CA GLU A 563 2.40 11.54 18.90
C GLU A 563 2.75 11.55 20.40
N ALA A 564 3.92 12.05 20.79
CA ALA A 564 4.31 12.15 22.20
C ALA A 564 3.35 13.05 23.01
N ARG A 565 2.99 14.22 22.47
CA ARG A 565 2.02 15.13 23.11
C ARG A 565 0.66 14.47 23.26
N TYR A 566 0.19 13.79 22.21
CA TYR A 566 -1.07 13.06 22.26
C TYR A 566 -1.05 11.94 23.31
N GLN A 567 0.01 11.12 23.34
CA GLN A 567 0.14 10.04 24.31
C GLN A 567 0.19 10.57 25.75
N ILE A 568 0.92 11.65 26.01
CA ILE A 568 0.96 12.31 27.33
C ILE A 568 -0.44 12.82 27.71
N ALA A 569 -1.13 13.52 26.80
CA ALA A 569 -2.47 14.03 27.04
C ALA A 569 -3.47 12.89 27.32
N ALA A 570 -3.43 11.82 26.51
CA ALA A 570 -4.30 10.66 26.67
C ALA A 570 -4.03 9.92 27.99
N GLN A 571 -2.77 9.69 28.35
CA GLN A 571 -2.40 9.05 29.60
C GLN A 571 -2.81 9.87 30.82
N ASN A 572 -2.60 11.19 30.79
CA ASN A 572 -3.03 12.10 31.85
C ASN A 572 -4.56 12.10 31.98
N ALA A 573 -5.28 12.15 30.87
CA ALA A 573 -6.74 12.10 30.85
C ALA A 573 -7.26 10.80 31.48
N ILE A 574 -6.69 9.65 31.11
CA ILE A 574 -7.08 8.35 31.69
C ILE A 574 -6.72 8.29 33.17
N ALA A 575 -5.47 8.61 33.54
CA ALA A 575 -4.99 8.50 34.91
C ALA A 575 -5.77 9.39 35.89
N ALA A 576 -6.13 10.61 35.49
CA ALA A 576 -6.85 11.55 36.34
C ALA A 576 -8.34 11.20 36.52
N ASN A 577 -8.94 10.47 35.57
CA ASN A 577 -10.40 10.34 35.51
C ASN A 577 -10.92 8.91 35.63
N LYS A 578 -10.13 7.87 35.28
CA LYS A 578 -10.64 6.49 35.12
C LYS A 578 -11.45 5.98 36.33
N ASP A 579 -10.99 6.24 37.55
CA ASP A 579 -11.59 5.65 38.77
C ASP A 579 -12.96 6.26 39.09
N ASN A 580 -13.19 7.51 38.69
CA ASN A 580 -14.45 8.23 38.90
C ASN A 580 -15.35 8.24 37.66
N SER A 581 -14.76 8.06 36.48
CA SER A 581 -15.44 8.15 35.20
C SER A 581 -15.94 6.81 34.68
N ILE A 582 -15.29 5.69 35.04
CA ILE A 582 -15.63 4.37 34.50
C ILE A 582 -16.35 3.54 35.57
N SER A 583 -17.59 3.17 35.28
CA SER A 583 -18.40 2.31 36.15
C SER A 583 -18.79 1.03 35.43
N ARG A 584 -18.29 -0.11 35.89
CA ARG A 584 -18.66 -1.43 35.34
C ARG A 584 -20.02 -1.90 35.87
N ASN A 585 -20.84 -2.46 34.99
CA ASN A 585 -22.07 -3.14 35.36
C ASN A 585 -21.76 -4.57 35.82
N LYS A 586 -21.42 -4.72 37.10
CA LYS A 586 -20.93 -5.99 37.67
C LYS A 586 -21.80 -7.21 37.32
N LYS A 587 -23.13 -7.09 37.46
CA LYS A 587 -24.05 -8.21 37.21
C LYS A 587 -24.05 -8.66 35.75
N VAL A 588 -24.06 -7.70 34.82
CA VAL A 588 -24.06 -7.99 33.38
C VAL A 588 -22.69 -8.50 32.94
N TRP A 589 -21.61 -7.95 33.50
CA TRP A 589 -20.25 -8.40 33.26
C TRP A 589 -20.02 -9.85 33.68
N GLU A 590 -20.35 -10.20 34.93
CA GLU A 590 -20.22 -11.57 35.45
C GLU A 590 -21.01 -12.57 34.60
N LYS A 591 -22.23 -12.20 34.19
CA LYS A 591 -23.05 -13.01 33.28
C LYS A 591 -22.37 -13.19 31.92
N THR A 592 -21.84 -12.12 31.34
CA THR A 592 -21.19 -12.13 30.02
C THR A 592 -19.94 -12.99 30.03
N VAL A 593 -19.07 -12.84 31.03
CA VAL A 593 -17.85 -13.66 31.17
C VAL A 593 -18.20 -15.14 31.37
N LYS A 594 -19.24 -15.45 32.14
CA LYS A 594 -19.70 -16.84 32.31
C LYS A 594 -20.19 -17.46 31.00
N GLU A 595 -20.96 -16.71 30.22
CA GLU A 595 -21.42 -17.15 28.89
C GLU A 595 -20.23 -17.40 27.96
N LEU A 596 -19.24 -16.50 27.99
CA LEU A 596 -18.00 -16.60 27.21
C LEU A 596 -17.16 -17.83 27.58
N LYS A 597 -16.94 -18.10 28.88
CA LYS A 597 -16.23 -19.30 29.34
C LYS A 597 -16.93 -20.57 28.87
N LYS A 598 -18.26 -20.60 28.96
CA LYS A 598 -19.08 -21.72 28.51
C LYS A 598 -18.93 -21.96 27.00
N SER A 599 -18.92 -20.91 26.17
CA SER A 599 -18.74 -21.06 24.72
C SER A 599 -17.33 -21.53 24.35
N LEU A 600 -16.33 -21.20 25.17
CA LEU A 600 -14.93 -21.60 24.97
C LEU A 600 -14.59 -22.97 25.61
N GLY A 601 -15.54 -23.61 26.30
CA GLY A 601 -15.31 -24.89 26.98
C GLY A 601 -14.37 -24.81 28.20
N VAL A 602 -14.17 -23.62 28.76
CA VAL A 602 -13.33 -23.39 29.95
C VAL A 602 -14.18 -23.62 31.21
N LYS A 603 -13.70 -24.45 32.14
CA LYS A 603 -14.38 -24.69 33.43
C LYS A 603 -14.25 -23.47 34.34
N ASP A 604 -15.32 -23.20 35.11
CA ASP A 604 -15.45 -22.06 36.03
C ASP A 604 -14.32 -21.96 37.06
#